data_AF-A0A3E1HYX9-F1
#
_entry.id   AF-A0A3E1HYX9-F1
#
_cell.length_a   1.000
_cell.length_b   1.000
_cell.length_c   1.000
_cell.angle_alpha   90.00
_cell.angle_beta   90.00
_cell.angle_gamma   90.00
#
_symmetry.space_group_name_H-M   'P 1'
#
loop_
_entity.id
_entity.type
_entity.pdbx_description
1 polymer ?
#
loop_
_entity_poly.entity_id
_entity_poly.type
_entity_poly.pdbx_seq_one_letter_code
_entity_poly.pdbx_strand_id
1 'polypeptide(L)'
;MGSPLQPGLWSIGPNLSPTAECLSRQYQAYLERRDLILIKATNVFGSSDLVAEWFIKPARGLDYRPPCSVIMDNHDYKLVYEYLDRIEYGVY
;
A
#
# COMPACT_ATOMS: atom_id res chain seq x y z
N MET A 1 -28.86 23.05 38.49
CA MET A 1 -28.67 21.77 39.20
C MET A 1 -29.57 20.74 38.54
N GLY A 2 -29.13 19.69 37.85
CA GLY A 2 -27.80 19.27 37.42
C GLY A 2 -27.92 18.42 36.16
N SER A 3 -26.87 18.43 35.34
CA SER A 3 -26.44 17.25 34.59
C SER A 3 -25.62 16.37 35.58
N PRO A 4 -25.31 15.08 35.36
CA PRO A 4 -24.96 14.42 34.08
C PRO A 4 -25.50 12.96 33.97
N LEU A 5 -25.34 12.20 32.88
CA LEU A 5 -24.16 11.38 32.54
C LEU A 5 -24.40 10.65 31.20
N GLN A 6 -23.34 10.59 30.39
CA GLN A 6 -23.26 9.92 29.07
C GLN A 6 -23.46 8.40 29.13
N PRO A 7 -23.94 7.76 28.05
CA PRO A 7 -23.54 6.41 27.70
C PRO A 7 -22.34 6.48 26.75
N GLY A 8 -21.14 6.55 27.33
CA GLY A 8 -19.91 6.20 26.63
C GLY A 8 -19.78 4.68 26.61
N LEU A 9 -19.98 4.06 25.45
CA LEU A 9 -19.55 2.69 25.20
C LEU A 9 -19.10 2.57 23.74
N TRP A 10 -18.08 3.33 23.36
CA TRP A 10 -17.31 3.01 22.16
C TRP A 10 -16.32 1.93 22.58
N SER A 11 -16.69 0.69 22.33
CA SER A 11 -15.79 -0.45 22.51
C SER A 11 -14.52 -0.18 21.71
N ILE A 12 -13.40 -0.09 22.42
CA ILE A 12 -12.06 0.02 21.87
C ILE A 12 -11.77 -1.32 21.15
N GLY A 13 -12.16 -1.41 19.89
CA GLY A 13 -11.59 -2.34 18.92
C GLY A 13 -10.20 -1.83 18.49
N PRO A 14 -9.28 -2.71 18.09
CA PRO A 14 -7.90 -2.33 17.82
C PRO A 14 -7.85 -1.36 16.63
N ASN A 15 -7.53 -0.09 16.92
CA ASN A 15 -7.00 0.95 16.01
C ASN A 15 -7.29 0.79 14.51
N LEU A 16 -8.55 0.61 14.13
CA LEU A 16 -8.99 0.89 12.77
C LEU A 16 -9.41 2.35 12.78
N SER A 17 -8.59 3.22 12.19
CA SER A 17 -8.94 4.64 11.98
C SER A 17 -10.38 4.73 11.48
N PRO A 18 -11.20 5.68 11.95
CA PRO A 18 -12.62 5.80 11.58
C PRO A 18 -12.86 5.99 10.07
N THR A 19 -11.80 6.24 9.29
CA THR A 19 -11.82 6.27 7.83
C THR A 19 -11.74 4.90 7.16
N ALA A 20 -11.28 3.85 7.87
CA ALA A 20 -11.19 2.50 7.34
C ALA A 20 -12.58 1.96 6.99
N GLU A 21 -13.59 2.16 7.84
CA GLU A 21 -14.96 1.66 7.60
C GLU A 21 -15.68 2.36 6.44
N CYS A 22 -15.27 3.58 6.06
CA CYS A 22 -15.85 4.34 4.95
C CYS A 22 -15.30 3.94 3.57
N LEU A 23 -14.17 3.21 3.52
CA LEU A 23 -13.50 2.84 2.28
C LEU A 23 -13.92 1.44 1.83
N SER A 24 -14.06 1.24 0.51
CA SER A 24 -14.38 -0.09 -0.02
C SER A 24 -13.28 -1.09 0.35
N ARG A 25 -13.64 -2.37 0.60
CA ARG A 25 -12.64 -3.42 0.89
C ARG A 25 -11.54 -3.50 -0.18
N GLN A 26 -11.89 -3.20 -1.43
CA GLN A 26 -10.94 -3.19 -2.55
C GLN A 26 -9.89 -2.07 -2.37
N TYR A 27 -10.31 -0.87 -1.97
CA TYR A 27 -9.41 0.24 -1.73
C TYR A 27 -8.54 0.02 -0.48
N GLN A 28 -9.09 -0.56 0.59
CA GLN A 28 -8.30 -0.96 1.75
C GLN A 28 -7.19 -1.95 1.37
N ALA A 29 -7.54 -3.01 0.63
CA ALA A 29 -6.57 -4.00 0.17
C ALA A 29 -5.52 -3.39 -0.77
N TYR A 30 -5.90 -2.40 -1.58
CA TYR A 30 -4.95 -1.62 -2.38
C TYR A 30 -3.95 -0.84 -1.50
N LEU A 31 -4.42 -0.17 -0.45
CA LEU A 31 -3.55 0.57 0.47
C LEU A 31 -2.55 -0.35 1.19
N GLU A 32 -3.00 -1.53 1.63
CA GLU A 32 -2.14 -2.54 2.25
C GLU A 32 -1.05 -3.01 1.26
N ARG A 33 -1.44 -3.37 0.03
CA ARG A 33 -0.48 -3.78 -1.01
C ARG A 33 0.51 -2.67 -1.36
N ARG A 34 0.02 -1.43 -1.43
CA ARG A 34 0.84 -0.25 -1.69
C ARG A 34 1.93 -0.11 -0.64
N ASP A 35 1.57 -0.20 0.64
CA ASP A 35 2.52 -0.06 1.74
C ASP A 35 3.63 -1.14 1.65
N LEU A 36 3.24 -2.39 1.43
CA LEU A 36 4.18 -3.50 1.26
C LEU A 36 5.15 -3.29 0.09
N ILE A 37 4.66 -2.82 -1.07
CA ILE A 37 5.51 -2.53 -2.23
C ILE A 37 6.45 -1.36 -1.94
N LEU A 38 5.97 -0.29 -1.30
CA LEU A 38 6.82 0.88 -0.99
C LEU A 38 7.94 0.50 -0.02
N ILE A 39 7.65 -0.32 0.99
CA ILE A 39 8.67 -0.83 1.94
C ILE A 39 9.71 -1.66 1.18
N LYS A 40 9.26 -2.64 0.38
CA LYS A 40 10.17 -3.49 -0.41
C LYS A 40 11.00 -2.66 -1.39
N ALA A 41 10.38 -1.77 -2.14
CA ALA A 41 11.06 -0.90 -3.10
C ALA A 41 12.06 0.03 -2.40
N THR A 42 11.76 0.52 -1.19
CA THR A 42 12.72 1.33 -0.42
C THR A 42 13.96 0.54 -0.05
N ASN A 43 13.82 -0.75 0.28
CA ASN A 43 14.97 -1.62 0.53
C ASN A 43 15.81 -1.86 -0.74
N VAL A 44 15.16 -1.95 -1.90
CA VAL A 44 15.83 -2.21 -3.19
C VAL A 44 16.51 -0.95 -3.76
N PHE A 45 15.82 0.19 -3.76
CA PHE A 45 16.31 1.45 -4.34
C PHE A 45 17.08 2.32 -3.33
N GLY A 46 16.94 2.08 -2.03
CA GLY A 46 17.66 2.80 -0.96
C GLY A 46 17.17 4.22 -0.67
N SER A 47 16.18 4.74 -1.39
CA SER A 47 15.62 6.09 -1.18
C SER A 47 14.11 6.12 -1.41
N SER A 48 13.39 6.70 -0.45
CA SER A 48 11.94 6.91 -0.56
C SER A 48 11.56 7.83 -1.72
N ASP A 49 12.40 8.81 -2.08
CA ASP A 49 12.12 9.73 -3.19
C ASP A 49 12.20 9.00 -4.55
N LEU A 50 13.21 8.15 -4.73
CA LEU A 50 13.34 7.30 -5.91
C LEU A 50 12.17 6.33 -6.02
N VAL A 51 11.73 5.76 -4.91
CA VAL A 51 10.57 4.86 -4.86
C VAL A 51 9.30 5.60 -5.23
N ALA A 52 9.05 6.78 -4.65
CA ALA A 52 7.86 7.56 -4.95
C ALA A 52 7.79 7.94 -6.44
N GLU A 53 8.94 8.30 -7.01
CA GLU A 53 9.04 8.59 -8.44
C GLU A 53 8.81 7.34 -9.31
N TRP A 54 9.49 6.24 -8.99
CA TRP A 54 9.32 4.96 -9.69
C TRP A 54 7.88 4.45 -9.61
N PHE A 55 7.21 4.61 -8.47
CA PHE A 55 5.89 4.07 -8.20
C PHE A 55 4.79 4.66 -9.12
N ILE A 56 4.97 5.90 -9.58
CA ILE A 56 4.05 6.58 -10.49
C ILE A 56 4.50 6.54 -11.96
N LYS A 57 5.76 6.18 -12.22
CA LYS A 57 6.32 6.14 -13.58
C LYS A 57 6.14 4.74 -14.21
N PRO A 58 5.95 4.67 -15.53
CA PRO A 58 5.99 3.42 -16.28
C PRO A 58 7.30 2.65 -16.04
N ALA A 59 7.21 1.41 -15.58
CA ALA A 59 8.37 0.55 -15.42
C ALA A 59 8.46 -0.44 -16.60
N ARG A 60 9.64 -0.53 -17.22
CA ARG A 60 9.86 -1.40 -18.39
C ARG A 60 9.58 -2.87 -18.08
N GLY A 61 9.92 -3.35 -16.88
CA GLY A 61 9.66 -4.73 -16.48
C GLY A 61 8.23 -5.02 -16.03
N LEU A 62 7.33 -4.02 -16.07
CA LEU A 62 5.91 -4.15 -15.76
C LEU A 62 5.04 -3.81 -16.98
N ASP A 63 5.48 -4.19 -18.18
CA ASP A 63 4.81 -3.88 -19.45
C ASP A 63 4.58 -2.37 -19.69
N TYR A 64 5.51 -1.52 -19.23
CA TYR A 64 5.36 -0.06 -19.28
C TYR A 64 4.11 0.45 -18.53
N ARG A 65 3.61 -0.31 -17.55
CA ARG A 65 2.57 0.14 -16.63
C ARG A 65 3.20 0.74 -15.36
N PRO A 66 2.59 1.77 -14.77
CA PRO A 66 3.06 2.30 -13.51
C PRO A 66 2.70 1.34 -12.37
N PRO A 67 3.61 1.07 -11.41
CA PRO A 67 3.37 0.16 -10.30
C PRO A 67 2.07 0.43 -9.54
N CYS A 68 1.70 1.70 -9.35
CA CYS A 68 0.46 2.11 -8.69
C CYS A 68 -0.82 1.58 -9.36
N SER A 69 -0.81 1.40 -10.69
CA SER A 69 -1.95 0.83 -11.41
C SER A 69 -1.94 -0.70 -11.39
N VAL A 70 -0.77 -1.30 -11.30
CA VAL A 70 -0.58 -2.76 -11.38
C VAL A 70 -1.01 -3.43 -10.08
N ILE A 71 -0.69 -2.85 -8.93
CA ILE A 71 -1.07 -3.42 -7.61
C ILE A 71 -2.57 -3.31 -7.28
N MET A 72 -3.37 -2.68 -8.14
CA MET A 72 -4.81 -2.61 -7.98
C MET A 72 -5.45 -4.00 -8.10
N ASP A 73 -4.88 -4.87 -8.94
CA ASP A 73 -5.26 -6.27 -9.02
C ASP A 73 -4.34 -7.14 -8.14
N ASN A 74 -4.94 -8.12 -7.46
CA ASN A 74 -4.21 -9.00 -6.55
C ASN A 74 -3.26 -9.97 -7.28
N HIS A 75 -3.57 -10.35 -8.52
CA HIS A 75 -2.70 -11.18 -9.35
C HIS A 75 -1.48 -10.38 -9.80
N ASP A 76 -1.72 -9.18 -10.32
CA ASP A 76 -0.68 -8.30 -10.86
C ASP A 76 0.26 -7.75 -9.77
N TYR A 77 -0.20 -7.66 -8.51
CA TYR A 77 0.66 -7.35 -7.36
C TYR A 77 1.91 -8.23 -7.26
N LYS A 78 1.77 -9.55 -7.53
CA LYS A 78 2.91 -10.47 -7.45
C LYS A 78 3.98 -10.16 -8.50
N LEU A 79 3.58 -9.69 -9.67
CA LEU A 79 4.52 -9.28 -10.73
C LEU A 79 5.39 -8.11 -10.27
N VAL A 80 4.81 -7.16 -9.53
CA VAL A 80 5.57 -6.02 -8.97
C VAL A 80 6.57 -6.50 -7.92
N TYR A 81 6.17 -7.45 -7.07
CA TYR A 81 7.05 -8.01 -6.05
C TYR A 81 8.22 -8.78 -6.68
N GLU A 82 7.93 -9.68 -7.63
CA GLU A 82 8.96 -10.43 -8.36
C GLU A 82 9.90 -9.52 -9.17
N TYR A 83 9.37 -8.43 -9.74
CA TYR A 83 10.18 -7.41 -10.42
C TYR A 83 11.16 -6.75 -9.45
N LEU A 84 10.73 -6.41 -8.23
CA LEU A 84 11.62 -5.85 -7.20
C LEU A 84 12.67 -6.87 -6.73
N ASP A 85 12.29 -8.14 -6.54
CA ASP A 85 13.24 -9.20 -6.22
C ASP A 85 14.31 -9.34 -7.31
N ARG A 86 13.92 -9.31 -8.59
CA ARG A 86 14.85 -9.36 -9.72
C ARG A 86 15.87 -8.22 -9.70
N ILE A 87 15.43 -7.00 -9.37
CA ILE A 87 16.34 -5.86 -9.20
C ILE A 87 17.28 -6.10 -8.02
N GLU A 88 16.78 -6.59 -6.88
CA GLU A 88 17.58 -6.86 -5.68
C GLU A 88 18.69 -7.88 -5.93
N TYR A 89 18.37 -8.97 -6.64
CA TYR A 89 19.33 -10.02 -6.99
C TYR A 89 20.15 -9.69 -8.25
N GLY A 90 19.88 -8.57 -8.93
CA GLY A 90 20.57 -8.15 -10.15
C GLY A 90 20.32 -9.05 -11.37
N VAL A 91 19.21 -9.78 -11.39
CA VAL A 91 18.83 -10.70 -12.47
C VAL A 91 17.85 -9.99 -13.40
N TYR A 92 18.26 -9.68 -14.63
CA TYR A 92 17.44 -8.98 -15.64
C TYR A 92 16.99 -9.90 -16.77
#